data_AF-A0A7W8SAQ1-F1
#
_entry.id   AF-A0A7W8SAQ1-F1
#
_cell.length_a   1.000
_cell.length_b   1.000
_cell.length_c   1.000
_cell.angle_alpha   90.00
_cell.angle_beta   90.00
_cell.angle_gamma   90.00
#
_symmetry.space_group_name_H-M   'P 1'
#
loop_
_entity.id
_entity.type
_entity.pdbx_description
1 polymer ?
#
loop_
_entity_poly.entity_id
_entity_poly.type
_entity_poly.pdbx_seq_one_letter_code
_entity_poly.pdbx_strand_id
1 'polypeptide(L)'
;MRRRLLTPALRASRRPAPASSTDGERACSGLMLGPKRPDAVICYNDLIALGFIKEARELGFSLPRDVSIAGFDNVPYGEYASPALTSVDFQSEKMGELAMMNLIDELHGKGEESAGYSMLDPHLVVRESTVRRELGEAADDAAGSDGRLPKSVTRMPAAE
;
A
#
# COMPACT_ATOMS: atom_id res chain seq x y z
N MET A 1 -26.71 1.71 -12.44
CA MET A 1 -26.65 0.56 -11.51
C MET A 1 -25.43 0.69 -10.61
N ARG A 2 -25.59 1.15 -9.36
CA ARG A 2 -24.50 1.20 -8.38
C ARG A 2 -24.35 -0.19 -7.76
N ARG A 3 -23.29 -0.93 -8.09
CA ARG A 3 -22.95 -2.18 -7.40
C ARG A 3 -22.62 -1.84 -5.95
N ARG A 4 -23.52 -2.24 -5.04
CA ARG A 4 -23.24 -2.37 -3.60
C ARG A 4 -22.01 -3.26 -3.46
N LEU A 5 -20.87 -2.69 -3.07
CA LEU A 5 -19.79 -3.45 -2.45
C LEU A 5 -20.26 -3.78 -1.02
N LEU A 6 -21.01 -4.86 -0.89
CA LEU A 6 -21.15 -5.57 0.38
C LEU A 6 -19.84 -6.33 0.56
N THR A 7 -18.85 -5.73 1.22
CA THR A 7 -17.68 -6.47 1.70
C THR A 7 -17.95 -6.94 3.11
N PRO A 8 -17.68 -8.22 3.45
CA PRO A 8 -17.60 -8.65 4.84
C PRO A 8 -16.55 -7.79 5.55
N ALA A 9 -16.72 -7.59 6.86
CA ALA A 9 -15.98 -6.64 7.67
C ALA A 9 -14.45 -6.77 7.52
N LEU A 10 -13.86 -5.95 6.65
CA LEU A 10 -12.40 -5.81 6.53
C LEU A 10 -11.87 -5.26 7.86
N ARG A 11 -11.14 -6.08 8.61
CA ARG A 11 -10.51 -5.66 9.86
C ARG A 11 -9.12 -5.13 9.57
N ALA A 12 -8.97 -3.81 9.54
CA ALA A 12 -7.68 -3.16 9.41
C ALA A 12 -7.07 -2.85 10.79
N SER A 13 -5.78 -3.13 10.96
CA SER A 13 -4.99 -2.64 12.09
C SER A 13 -3.83 -1.80 11.57
N ARG A 14 -3.64 -0.60 12.12
CA ARG A 14 -2.47 0.23 11.82
C ARG A 14 -1.38 -0.03 12.85
N ARG A 15 -0.14 -0.09 12.38
CA ARG A 15 1.07 -0.14 13.20
C ARG A 15 1.95 1.07 12.85
N PRO A 16 2.78 1.57 13.77
CA PRO A 16 3.78 2.57 13.44
C PRO A 16 4.59 2.13 12.23
N ALA A 17 4.79 3.04 11.28
CA ALA A 17 5.45 2.70 10.03
C ALA A 17 6.92 2.37 10.30
N PRO A 18 7.39 1.16 9.97
CA PRO A 18 8.81 0.85 9.93
C PRO A 18 9.54 1.81 8.97
N ALA A 19 10.81 2.15 9.22
CA ALA A 19 11.57 3.10 8.38
C ALA A 19 12.55 2.40 7.42
N SER A 20 12.72 1.09 7.55
CA SER A 20 13.74 0.31 6.84
C SER A 20 13.26 -1.11 6.50
N SER A 21 14.00 -1.81 5.65
CA SER A 21 13.78 -3.24 5.38
C SER A 21 13.91 -4.07 6.66
N THR A 22 14.88 -3.78 7.52
CA THR A 22 15.09 -4.46 8.81
C THR A 22 13.88 -4.30 9.74
N ASP A 23 13.24 -3.13 9.72
CA ASP A 23 12.01 -2.92 10.47
C ASP A 23 10.82 -3.67 9.85
N GLY A 24 10.81 -3.85 8.53
CA GLY A 24 9.89 -4.75 7.82
C GLY A 24 10.05 -6.22 8.25
N GLU A 25 11.28 -6.69 8.42
CA GLU A 25 11.59 -8.02 8.97
C GLU A 25 11.02 -8.15 10.39
N ARG A 26 11.35 -7.22 11.29
CA ARG A 26 10.82 -7.23 12.67
C ARG A 26 9.30 -7.19 12.74
N ALA A 27 8.66 -6.38 11.88
CA ALA A 27 7.21 -6.31 11.78
C ALA A 27 6.62 -7.64 11.32
N CYS A 28 7.28 -8.32 10.38
CA CYS A 28 6.90 -9.67 9.95
C CYS A 28 6.95 -10.66 11.13
N SER A 29 8.07 -10.78 11.84
CA SER A 29 8.16 -11.74 12.96
C SER A 29 7.07 -11.47 14.00
N GLY A 30 6.84 -10.20 14.36
CA GLY A 30 5.82 -9.81 15.34
C GLY A 30 4.38 -10.07 14.90
N LEU A 31 4.06 -9.91 13.61
CA LEU A 31 2.70 -10.13 13.09
C LEU A 31 2.42 -11.60 12.77
N MET A 32 3.40 -12.30 12.24
CA MET A 32 3.24 -13.64 11.69
C MET A 32 3.34 -14.74 12.75
N LEU A 33 4.13 -14.50 13.80
CA LEU A 33 4.19 -15.37 14.99
C LEU A 33 3.19 -14.96 16.08
N GLY A 34 2.42 -13.89 15.83
CA GLY A 34 1.41 -13.40 16.75
C GLY A 34 0.14 -14.28 16.78
N PRO A 35 -0.73 -14.10 17.77
CA PRO A 35 -1.93 -14.94 17.95
C PRO A 35 -2.99 -14.72 16.85
N LYS A 36 -2.92 -13.60 16.12
CA LYS A 36 -3.83 -13.28 15.01
C LYS A 36 -3.00 -12.85 13.81
N ARG A 37 -2.77 -13.80 12.92
CA ARG A 37 -2.04 -13.59 11.68
C ARG A 37 -2.91 -12.82 10.66
N PRO A 38 -2.34 -11.83 9.94
CA PRO A 38 -3.04 -11.17 8.85
C PRO A 38 -3.06 -12.01 7.57
N ASP A 39 -4.16 -11.95 6.82
CA ASP A 39 -4.26 -12.56 5.47
C ASP A 39 -3.52 -11.75 4.40
N ALA A 40 -3.34 -10.46 4.65
CA ALA A 40 -2.65 -9.51 3.78
C ALA A 40 -2.01 -8.36 4.57
N VAL A 41 -0.91 -7.82 4.04
CA VAL A 41 -0.18 -6.66 4.58
C VAL A 41 0.04 -5.66 3.46
N ILE A 42 -0.24 -4.38 3.75
CA ILE A 42 0.09 -3.25 2.88
C ILE A 42 1.22 -2.49 3.57
N CYS A 43 2.37 -2.43 2.93
CA CYS A 43 3.55 -1.72 3.39
C CYS A 43 3.54 -0.29 2.84
N TYR A 44 4.06 0.65 3.64
CA TYR A 44 4.14 2.06 3.24
C TYR A 44 5.09 2.29 2.06
N ASN A 45 6.12 1.45 1.92
CA ASN A 45 7.02 1.45 0.77
C ASN A 45 7.52 0.04 0.44
N ASP A 46 8.19 -0.11 -0.70
CA ASP A 46 8.69 -1.39 -1.20
C ASP A 46 9.83 -1.95 -0.35
N LEU A 47 10.71 -1.11 0.21
CA LEU A 47 11.82 -1.61 1.04
C LEU A 47 11.32 -2.34 2.30
N ILE A 48 10.27 -1.83 2.93
CA ILE A 48 9.59 -2.49 4.05
C ILE A 48 8.97 -3.80 3.57
N ALA A 49 8.28 -3.80 2.42
CA ALA A 49 7.64 -4.98 1.87
C ALA A 49 8.66 -6.09 1.54
N LEU A 50 9.82 -5.72 1.00
CA LEU A 50 10.92 -6.63 0.69
C LEU A 50 11.52 -7.24 1.96
N GLY A 51 11.72 -6.44 3.01
CA GLY A 51 12.12 -6.96 4.32
C GLY A 51 11.09 -7.94 4.90
N PHE A 52 9.80 -7.61 4.77
CA PHE A 52 8.73 -8.52 5.18
C PHE A 52 8.75 -9.84 4.39
N ILE A 53 8.91 -9.79 3.07
CA ILE A 53 9.01 -10.98 2.21
C ILE A 53 10.19 -11.85 2.62
N LYS A 54 11.37 -11.25 2.86
CA LYS A 54 12.57 -11.96 3.32
C LYS A 54 12.29 -12.73 4.61
N GLU A 55 11.87 -12.02 5.65
CA GLU A 55 11.63 -12.63 6.97
C GLU A 55 10.53 -13.69 6.90
N ALA A 56 9.42 -13.42 6.20
CA ALA A 56 8.33 -14.39 6.10
C ALA A 56 8.80 -15.72 5.49
N ARG A 57 9.70 -15.66 4.50
CA ARG A 57 10.31 -16.85 3.92
C ARG A 57 11.28 -17.55 4.86
N GLU A 58 12.10 -16.78 5.60
CA GLU A 58 13.02 -17.33 6.61
C GLU A 58 12.24 -18.03 7.75
N LEU A 59 11.06 -17.54 8.09
CA LEU A 59 10.11 -18.17 9.02
C LEU A 59 9.35 -19.36 8.42
N GLY A 60 9.56 -19.67 7.13
CA GLY A 60 8.98 -20.83 6.45
C GLY A 60 7.57 -20.64 5.89
N PHE A 61 7.08 -19.39 5.79
CA PHE A 61 5.76 -19.13 5.19
C PHE A 61 5.80 -19.19 3.66
N SER A 62 4.74 -19.75 3.08
CA SER A 62 4.49 -19.76 1.63
C SER A 62 3.82 -18.46 1.19
N LEU A 63 4.51 -17.62 0.44
CA LEU A 63 3.96 -16.40 -0.14
C LEU A 63 3.51 -16.64 -1.60
N PRO A 64 2.39 -16.05 -2.06
CA PRO A 64 1.42 -15.21 -1.33
C PRO A 64 0.33 -16.02 -0.59
N ARG A 65 0.43 -17.35 -0.60
CA ARG A 65 -0.62 -18.28 -0.11
C ARG A 65 -1.00 -18.03 1.33
N ASP A 66 -0.02 -17.81 2.19
CA ASP A 66 -0.26 -17.68 3.62
C ASP A 66 -0.38 -16.22 4.06
N VAL A 67 0.20 -15.28 3.32
CA VAL A 67 -0.02 -13.83 3.48
C VAL A 67 0.26 -13.14 2.15
N SER A 68 -0.66 -12.27 1.70
CA SER A 68 -0.42 -11.38 0.56
C SER A 68 0.30 -10.11 1.01
N ILE A 69 1.24 -9.61 0.21
CA ILE A 69 2.06 -8.45 0.56
C ILE A 69 2.03 -7.48 -0.62
N ALA A 70 1.68 -6.23 -0.36
CA ALA A 70 1.75 -5.14 -1.34
C ALA A 70 2.60 -4.00 -0.79
N GLY A 71 3.39 -3.38 -1.67
CA GLY A 71 4.20 -2.21 -1.36
C GLY A 71 3.70 -0.93 -2.06
N PHE A 72 4.59 0.05 -2.10
CA PHE A 72 4.43 1.36 -2.71
C PHE A 72 5.83 1.83 -3.15
N ASP A 73 5.96 2.45 -4.33
CA ASP A 73 7.16 3.02 -4.97
C ASP A 73 7.49 2.36 -6.31
N ASN A 74 7.12 1.08 -6.50
CA ASN A 74 7.49 0.26 -7.65
C ASN A 74 9.00 0.24 -7.94
N VAL A 75 9.82 0.03 -6.91
CA VAL A 75 11.28 -0.01 -7.07
C VAL A 75 11.69 -1.17 -7.99
N PRO A 76 12.72 -1.00 -8.85
CA PRO A 76 13.14 -2.05 -9.79
C PRO A 76 13.46 -3.40 -9.12
N TYR A 77 14.03 -3.36 -7.91
CA TYR A 77 14.34 -4.55 -7.13
C TYR A 77 13.11 -5.39 -6.75
N GLY A 78 11.91 -4.79 -6.75
CA GLY A 78 10.65 -5.48 -6.48
C GLY A 78 10.34 -6.59 -7.47
N GLU A 79 10.79 -6.48 -8.72
CA GLU A 79 10.61 -7.51 -9.75
C GLU A 79 11.48 -8.75 -9.52
N TYR A 80 12.65 -8.56 -8.90
CA TYR A 80 13.60 -9.64 -8.60
C TYR A 80 13.39 -10.29 -7.24
N ALA A 81 12.44 -9.77 -6.45
CA ALA A 81 12.01 -10.42 -5.23
C ALA A 81 11.37 -11.77 -5.57
N SER A 82 11.38 -12.69 -4.60
CA SER A 82 10.66 -13.95 -4.73
C SER A 82 9.74 -14.09 -3.52
N PRO A 83 8.42 -14.01 -3.69
CA PRO A 83 7.70 -13.68 -4.95
C PRO A 83 7.94 -12.23 -5.40
N ALA A 84 7.78 -11.94 -6.70
CA ALA A 84 7.86 -10.58 -7.23
C ALA A 84 6.80 -9.67 -6.60
N LEU A 85 7.20 -8.46 -6.20
CA LEU A 85 6.39 -7.57 -5.34
C LEU A 85 5.32 -6.81 -6.13
N THR A 86 4.06 -6.98 -5.73
CA THR A 86 2.95 -6.10 -6.10
C THR A 86 3.13 -4.75 -5.44
N SER A 87 3.09 -3.66 -6.21
CA SER A 87 3.35 -2.32 -5.68
C SER A 87 2.52 -1.26 -6.39
N VAL A 88 2.31 -0.11 -5.74
CA VAL A 88 1.76 1.09 -6.39
C VAL A 88 2.91 1.90 -6.97
N ASP A 89 2.82 2.18 -8.26
CA ASP A 89 3.69 3.12 -8.96
C ASP A 89 3.01 4.50 -8.97
N PHE A 90 3.61 5.46 -8.28
CA PHE A 90 3.14 6.86 -8.25
C PHE A 90 3.80 7.75 -9.31
N GLN A 91 4.49 7.14 -10.28
CA GLN A 91 5.18 7.78 -11.40
C GLN A 91 6.32 8.71 -10.93
N SER A 92 7.19 8.22 -10.05
CA SER A 92 8.28 8.99 -9.44
C SER A 92 9.21 9.66 -10.45
N GLU A 93 9.53 8.97 -11.55
CA GLU A 93 10.33 9.52 -12.65
C GLU A 93 9.63 10.72 -13.31
N LYS A 94 8.34 10.58 -13.63
CA LYS A 94 7.57 11.68 -14.23
C LYS A 94 7.39 12.85 -13.27
N MET A 95 7.22 12.56 -11.98
CA MET A 95 7.15 13.57 -10.93
C MET A 95 8.45 14.38 -10.87
N GLY A 96 9.61 13.71 -10.93
CA GLY A 96 10.92 14.37 -10.97
C GLY A 96 11.13 15.20 -12.23
N GLU A 97 10.72 14.70 -13.39
CA GLU A 97 10.77 15.41 -14.67
C GLU A 97 9.96 16.72 -14.59
N LEU A 98 8.70 16.65 -14.16
CA LEU A 98 7.83 17.83 -14.01
C LEU A 98 8.38 18.82 -12.99
N ALA A 99 8.91 18.35 -11.87
CA ALA A 99 9.52 19.23 -10.86
C ALA A 99 10.73 20.01 -11.44
N MET A 100 11.57 19.35 -12.24
CA MET A 100 12.72 19.99 -12.89
C MET A 100 12.27 20.98 -13.98
N MET A 101 11.27 20.62 -14.77
CA MET A 101 10.71 21.53 -15.78
C MET A 101 10.19 22.82 -15.14
N ASN A 102 9.41 22.70 -14.06
CA ASN A 102 8.89 23.86 -13.31
C ASN A 102 10.03 24.73 -12.77
N LEU A 103 11.11 24.12 -12.26
CA LEU A 103 12.28 24.87 -11.80
C LEU A 103 12.96 25.63 -12.94
N ILE A 104 13.08 25.03 -14.12
CA ILE A 104 13.68 25.68 -15.30
C ILE A 104 12.82 26.85 -15.76
N ASP A 105 11.49 26.71 -15.76
CA ASP A 105 10.57 27.79 -16.12
C ASP A 105 10.63 28.95 -15.13
N GLU A 106 10.71 28.66 -13.83
CA GLU A 106 10.93 29.66 -12.77
C GLU A 106 12.23 30.45 -13.01
N LEU A 107 13.34 29.76 -13.31
CA LEU A 107 14.63 30.39 -13.58
C LEU A 107 14.62 31.28 -14.83
N HIS A 108 13.76 31.01 -15.80
CA HIS A 108 13.57 31.84 -16.99
C HIS A 108 12.53 32.95 -16.82
N GLY A 109 11.98 33.15 -15.62
CA GLY A 109 10.95 34.15 -15.34
C GLY A 109 9.57 33.79 -15.91
N LYS A 110 9.31 32.51 -16.19
CA LYS A 110 8.02 31.96 -16.63
C LYS A 110 7.22 31.31 -15.50
N GLY A 111 7.62 31.57 -14.25
CA GLY A 111 7.03 30.98 -13.04
C GLY A 111 5.52 31.16 -12.94
N GLU A 112 5.01 32.32 -13.33
CA GLU A 112 3.56 32.61 -13.31
C GLU A 112 2.76 31.76 -14.31
N GLU A 113 3.37 31.32 -15.42
CA GLU A 113 2.74 30.40 -16.39
C GLU A 113 2.74 28.95 -15.88
N SER A 114 3.63 28.62 -14.94
CA SER A 114 3.78 27.29 -14.32
C SER A 114 3.18 27.20 -12.91
N ALA A 115 2.49 28.24 -12.45
CA ALA A 115 1.89 28.31 -11.13
C ALA A 115 0.67 27.38 -11.04
N GLY A 116 0.90 26.11 -10.70
CA GLY A 116 -0.16 25.12 -10.54
C GLY A 116 0.36 23.79 -9.98
N TYR A 117 -0.57 22.91 -9.61
CA TYR A 117 -0.25 21.54 -9.19
C TYR A 117 -0.47 20.57 -10.36
N SER A 118 0.54 19.75 -10.66
CA SER A 118 0.39 18.62 -11.57
C SER A 118 -0.05 17.39 -10.77
N MET A 119 -1.15 16.76 -11.17
CA MET A 119 -1.61 15.49 -10.60
C MET A 119 -1.18 14.36 -11.52
N LEU A 120 -0.46 13.39 -10.95
CA LEU A 120 -0.11 12.14 -11.60
C LEU A 120 -1.00 11.03 -11.04
N ASP A 121 -1.56 10.21 -11.93
CA ASP A 121 -2.44 9.11 -11.54
C ASP A 121 -1.59 7.89 -11.17
N PRO A 122 -1.55 7.50 -9.88
CA PRO A 122 -0.84 6.29 -9.49
C PRO A 122 -1.54 5.06 -10.07
N HIS A 123 -0.77 4.04 -10.41
CA HIS A 123 -1.29 2.78 -10.90
C HIS A 123 -0.75 1.59 -10.11
N LEU A 124 -1.58 0.56 -9.98
CA LEU A 124 -1.20 -0.67 -9.27
C LEU A 124 -0.50 -1.62 -10.24
N VAL A 125 0.74 -1.98 -9.92
CA VAL A 125 1.52 -3.00 -10.61
C VAL A 125 1.33 -4.32 -9.88
N VAL A 126 0.41 -5.15 -10.36
CA VAL A 126 0.12 -6.46 -9.79
C VAL A 126 1.20 -7.46 -10.19
N ARG A 127 1.80 -8.12 -9.20
CA ARG A 127 2.81 -9.18 -9.36
C ARG A 127 2.47 -10.40 -8.48
N GLU A 128 3.45 -11.25 -8.24
CA GLU A 128 3.30 -12.56 -7.59
C GLU A 128 3.02 -12.50 -6.07
N SER A 129 3.33 -11.39 -5.40
CA SER A 129 3.21 -11.28 -3.94
C SER A 129 1.78 -11.09 -3.42
N THR A 130 0.77 -11.00 -4.30
CA THR A 130 -0.64 -10.89 -3.90
C THR A 130 -1.50 -11.94 -4.57
N VAL A 131 -2.57 -12.36 -3.90
CA VAL A 131 -3.58 -13.27 -4.46
C VAL A 131 -4.97 -12.84 -4.03
N ARG A 132 -5.95 -13.08 -4.90
CA ARG A 132 -7.36 -12.96 -4.53
C ARG A 132 -7.74 -14.10 -3.58
N ARG A 133 -8.27 -13.76 -2.41
CA ARG A 133 -8.89 -14.73 -1.50
C ARG A 133 -10.41 -14.73 -1.67
N GLU A 134 -11.01 -15.91 -1.68
CA GLU A 134 -12.45 -16.02 -1.51
C GLU A 134 -12.77 -15.82 -0.02
N LEU A 135 -13.76 -14.97 0.27
CA LEU A 135 -14.19 -14.71 1.63
C LEU A 135 -15.04 -15.90 2.10
N GLY A 136 -14.51 -16.73 2.99
CA GLY A 136 -15.29 -17.80 3.62
C GLY A 136 -16.39 -17.25 4.54
N GLU A 137 -17.50 -17.99 4.68
CA GLU A 137 -18.72 -17.64 5.43
C GLU A 137 -18.54 -17.40 6.96
N ALA A 138 -17.30 -17.39 7.49
CA ALA A 138 -17.00 -17.38 8.92
C ALA A 138 -17.13 -16.01 9.62
N ALA A 139 -17.94 -15.08 9.10
CA ALA A 139 -18.07 -13.72 9.64
C ALA A 139 -19.36 -13.47 10.45
N ASP A 140 -20.25 -14.46 10.61
CA ASP A 140 -21.55 -14.25 11.27
C ASP A 140 -21.54 -14.39 12.81
N ASP A 141 -20.52 -15.03 13.40
CA ASP A 141 -20.54 -15.34 14.85
C ASP A 141 -20.02 -14.22 15.77
N ALA A 142 -19.59 -13.07 15.23
CA ALA A 142 -18.98 -11.99 16.02
C ALA A 142 -19.82 -10.69 16.08
N ALA A 143 -21.05 -10.69 15.56
CA ALA A 143 -21.95 -9.54 15.62
C ALA A 143 -22.70 -9.46 16.98
N GLY A 144 -21.95 -9.30 18.06
CA GLY A 144 -22.46 -9.06 19.40
C GLY A 144 -21.88 -7.78 20.01
N SER A 145 -22.72 -6.74 20.07
CA SER A 145 -22.60 -5.49 20.84
C SER A 145 -21.68 -4.34 20.35
N ASP A 146 -22.40 -3.26 19.97
CA ASP A 146 -22.12 -1.83 20.20
C ASP A 146 -21.16 -1.05 19.25
N GLY A 147 -21.63 -0.63 18.07
CA GLY A 147 -22.56 0.51 18.01
C GLY A 147 -22.04 1.96 18.03
N ARG A 148 -20.87 2.35 17.48
CA ARG A 148 -20.70 3.76 17.01
C ARG A 148 -19.51 4.01 16.06
N LEU A 149 -19.81 4.51 14.85
CA LEU A 149 -18.85 5.06 13.89
C LEU A 149 -18.71 6.59 14.07
N PRO A 150 -17.50 7.19 14.01
CA PRO A 150 -17.36 8.64 13.83
C PRO A 150 -17.64 9.06 12.37
N LYS A 151 -18.28 10.22 12.22
CA LYS A 151 -18.78 10.79 10.96
C LYS A 151 -17.66 11.44 10.11
N SER A 152 -17.75 11.20 8.80
CA SER A 152 -17.40 12.06 7.64
C SER A 152 -16.01 12.71 7.54
N VAL A 153 -15.25 12.32 6.50
CA VAL A 153 -14.25 13.17 5.85
C VAL A 153 -14.92 13.87 4.67
N THR A 154 -15.08 15.19 4.76
CA THR A 154 -15.60 16.06 3.70
C THR A 154 -14.50 16.31 2.67
N ARG A 155 -14.80 16.09 1.39
CA ARG A 155 -13.98 16.55 0.26
C ARG A 155 -13.87 18.08 0.30
N MET A 156 -12.66 18.63 0.28
CA MET A 156 -12.45 20.04 -0.04
C MET A 156 -12.62 20.26 -1.55
N PRO A 157 -13.27 21.35 -1.99
CA PRO A 157 -13.36 21.68 -3.41
C PRO A 157 -12.02 22.21 -3.93
N ALA A 158 -11.77 21.99 -5.22
CA ALA A 158 -10.67 22.58 -5.95
C ALA A 158 -10.81 24.11 -5.93
N ALA A 159 -9.72 24.81 -5.57
CA ALA A 159 -9.61 26.25 -5.75
C ALA A 159 -9.18 26.54 -7.18
N GLU A 160 -9.85 27.54 -7.77
CA GLU A 160 -9.57 28.22 -9.04
C GLU A 160 -8.14 28.75 -9.12
#